data_AF-A0A7S1RX47-F1
#
_entry.id   AF-A0A7S1RX47-F1
#
_cell.length_a   1.000
_cell.length_b   1.000
_cell.length_c   1.000
_cell.angle_alpha   90.00
_cell.angle_beta   90.00
_cell.angle_gamma   90.00
#
_symmetry.space_group_name_H-M   'P 1'
#
loop_
_entity.id
_entity.type
_entity.pdbx_description
1 polymer ?
#
loop_
_entity_poly.entity_id
_entity_poly.type
_entity_poly.pdbx_seq_one_letter_code
_entity_poly.pdbx_strand_id
1 'polypeptide(L)'
;KHRAWAVLVPPAPAFTPMAGGSFRLGRWWFRFLITLVQTGLFLVLLWNTKAWGTRSWCNVDYQTTDCFNEEGVKARSSNATGLKVVMPSLGQTGTTSVILALRELGFRAYHADDFSVIAKPVMFDSVNPYLFSNTISRCRMDAISLEPVIDLLPLVYETSPDAKFIMSWRTFPSWVKSTTQFQKRDKAFGPFQNAFTAGNRIIPWVETFDFLTGWIRAARLEGSSFHNSATPILASMYRVICNGYAWPLTHVRDRGTYKIAGSEEAYLAHVNEIRVTVPRGRLLELDVTRHGFREVEAFLGLPPSPPGRAFPRPRTAKMRTNEPLLELHPGVSVPVFLVLAALHAWNWLLVTTVLSLLLLLARGCRPPRAEGMRERWDEALQRSPVVVVEGLSAAQALPVGAALAEAGVRIVAVSLRDAEALESLRLLVESLSPEVVVGASAVGFPWQARAVQLEGGAFVLSSSVEARVVREAQALGLVCVAGAYTPSEAAAAVRHGAAGVAACPGDPASPERTVAQCAAVPPGTLVLALPAAGKPQSAKLAELRAAGASAFGATIS
;
A
#
# COMPACT_ATOMS: atom_id res chain seq x y z
N LYS A 1 -39.03 -41.53 13.02
CA LYS A 1 -38.66 -40.78 11.80
C LYS A 1 -38.10 -39.43 12.25
N HIS A 2 -36.90 -39.44 12.84
CA HIS A 2 -35.56 -39.24 12.23
C HIS A 2 -35.25 -37.74 12.11
N ARG A 3 -34.37 -37.19 12.97
CA ARG A 3 -32.89 -37.23 12.87
C ARG A 3 -32.38 -36.74 11.50
N ALA A 4 -32.11 -35.45 11.43
CA ALA A 4 -31.08 -34.75 10.66
C ALA A 4 -31.30 -33.28 11.11
N TRP A 5 -30.44 -32.63 11.88
CA TRP A 5 -29.27 -31.90 11.43
C TRP A 5 -28.36 -31.64 12.64
N ALA A 6 -27.73 -32.69 13.15
CA ALA A 6 -26.72 -32.60 14.20
C ALA A 6 -25.42 -33.23 13.70
N VAL A 7 -24.75 -32.58 12.75
CA VAL A 7 -23.32 -32.79 12.40
C VAL A 7 -22.80 -31.48 11.78
N LEU A 8 -21.58 -31.09 12.14
CA LEU A 8 -20.77 -29.94 11.66
C LEU A 8 -20.73 -28.68 12.55
N VAL A 9 -20.56 -28.87 13.86
CA VAL A 9 -19.73 -27.94 14.66
C VAL A 9 -18.79 -28.80 15.50
N PRO A 10 -17.48 -28.86 15.22
CA PRO A 10 -16.56 -29.52 16.14
C PRO A 10 -16.53 -28.71 17.45
N PRO A 11 -16.59 -29.35 18.63
CA PRO A 11 -16.44 -28.63 19.90
C PRO A 11 -15.05 -28.00 19.95
N ALA A 12 -15.01 -26.74 20.38
CA ALA A 12 -13.75 -26.03 20.61
C ALA A 12 -12.85 -26.87 21.55
N PRO A 13 -11.57 -27.10 21.21
CA PRO A 13 -10.69 -27.83 22.11
C PRO A 13 -10.56 -27.06 23.42
N ALA A 14 -10.85 -27.74 24.53
CA ALA A 14 -10.67 -27.24 25.87
C ALA A 14 -9.21 -26.84 26.06
N PHE A 15 -8.99 -25.57 26.38
CA PHE A 15 -7.67 -24.99 26.62
C PHE A 15 -7.16 -25.50 27.98
N THR A 16 -6.34 -26.54 27.99
CA THR A 16 -5.52 -26.88 29.15
C THR A 16 -4.34 -25.91 29.22
N PRO A 17 -4.14 -25.16 30.32
CA PRO A 17 -2.99 -24.29 30.45
C PRO A 17 -1.76 -25.14 30.77
N MET A 18 -0.91 -25.39 29.78
CA MET A 18 0.46 -25.81 30.06
C MET A 18 1.25 -24.62 30.62
N ALA A 19 1.71 -24.78 31.86
CA ALA A 19 2.65 -23.91 32.52
C ALA A 19 3.99 -23.93 31.76
N GLY A 20 4.58 -22.74 31.55
CA GLY A 20 5.88 -22.58 30.90
C GLY A 20 6.01 -21.22 30.24
N GLY A 21 6.57 -20.26 30.97
CA GLY A 21 6.79 -18.89 30.50
C GLY A 21 7.77 -18.79 29.33
N SER A 22 7.75 -17.62 28.67
CA SER A 22 8.71 -17.13 27.64
C SER A 22 8.41 -17.34 26.13
N PHE A 23 7.15 -17.32 25.68
CA PHE A 23 6.86 -17.24 24.22
C PHE A 23 5.76 -16.26 23.77
N ARG A 24 5.33 -15.32 24.63
CA ARG A 24 4.24 -14.38 24.29
C ARG A 24 4.69 -13.04 23.68
N LEU A 25 5.93 -12.60 23.89
CA LEU A 25 6.40 -11.30 23.36
C LEU A 25 6.54 -11.28 21.82
N GLY A 26 7.03 -12.36 21.20
CA GLY A 26 7.31 -12.39 19.77
C GLY A 26 6.07 -12.32 18.87
N ARG A 27 4.93 -12.90 19.29
CA ARG A 27 3.67 -12.82 18.53
C ARG A 27 3.06 -11.42 18.57
N TRP A 28 3.20 -10.71 19.68
CA TRP A 28 2.74 -9.33 19.82
C TRP A 28 3.60 -8.37 19.01
N TRP A 29 4.92 -8.49 19.09
CA TRP A 29 5.85 -7.70 18.27
C TRP A 29 5.65 -7.95 16.78
N PHE A 30 5.42 -9.19 16.35
CA PHE A 30 5.16 -9.51 14.95
C PHE A 30 3.82 -8.96 14.45
N ARG A 31 2.76 -9.06 15.26
CA ARG A 31 1.47 -8.42 14.95
C ARG A 31 1.59 -6.90 14.91
N PHE A 32 2.30 -6.31 15.86
CA PHE A 32 2.56 -4.87 15.91
C PHE A 32 3.37 -4.39 14.70
N LEU A 33 4.43 -5.12 14.30
CA LEU A 33 5.22 -4.79 13.12
C LEU A 33 4.41 -4.93 11.83
N ILE A 34 3.55 -5.95 11.73
CA ILE A 34 2.58 -6.09 10.63
C ILE A 34 1.64 -4.88 10.63
N THR A 35 1.03 -4.52 11.76
CA THR A 35 0.14 -3.36 11.84
C THR A 35 0.87 -2.05 11.51
N LEU A 36 2.13 -1.88 11.91
CA LEU A 36 2.92 -0.67 11.69
C LEU A 36 3.40 -0.56 10.24
N VAL A 37 3.88 -1.67 9.65
CA VAL A 37 4.17 -1.77 8.22
C VAL A 37 2.88 -1.62 7.40
N GLN A 38 1.74 -2.14 7.85
CA GLN A 38 0.44 -1.97 7.19
C GLN A 38 -0.05 -0.53 7.26
N THR A 39 0.10 0.14 8.39
CA THR A 39 -0.26 1.57 8.54
C THR A 39 0.66 2.41 7.68
N GLY A 40 1.97 2.08 7.63
CA GLY A 40 2.96 2.71 6.75
C GLY A 40 2.73 2.44 5.26
N LEU A 41 2.40 1.20 4.87
CA LEU A 41 2.06 0.82 3.48
C LEU A 41 0.75 1.48 3.08
N PHE A 42 -0.25 1.53 3.97
CA PHE A 42 -1.45 2.33 3.77
C PHE A 42 -1.05 3.78 3.54
N LEU A 43 -0.27 4.42 4.41
CA LEU A 43 0.18 5.80 4.24
C LEU A 43 0.97 6.03 2.94
N VAL A 44 1.77 5.06 2.49
CA VAL A 44 2.54 5.14 1.23
C VAL A 44 1.66 4.91 -0.01
N LEU A 45 0.71 3.97 0.04
CA LEU A 45 -0.32 3.74 -0.99
C LEU A 45 -1.33 4.91 -1.05
N LEU A 46 -1.59 5.54 0.09
CA LEU A 46 -2.39 6.76 0.24
C LEU A 46 -1.70 7.97 -0.40
N TRP A 47 -0.37 8.06 -0.29
CA TRP A 47 0.43 9.18 -0.79
C TRP A 47 0.76 9.09 -2.28
N ASN A 48 0.92 7.88 -2.81
CA ASN A 48 1.36 7.67 -4.18
C ASN A 48 0.25 7.20 -5.12
N THR A 49 -0.75 8.05 -5.33
CA THR A 49 -1.82 7.85 -6.33
C THR A 49 -1.30 7.74 -7.77
N LYS A 50 -0.06 8.19 -8.03
CA LYS A 50 0.62 8.07 -9.33
C LYS A 50 1.16 6.66 -9.61
N ALA A 51 1.66 5.94 -8.59
CA ALA A 51 2.32 4.64 -8.79
C ALA A 51 1.38 3.52 -9.28
N TRP A 52 0.09 3.62 -8.97
CA TRP A 52 -0.92 2.63 -9.35
C TRP A 52 -1.64 2.93 -10.66
N GLY A 53 -1.17 3.89 -11.45
CA GLY A 53 -1.77 4.20 -12.75
C GLY A 53 -3.30 4.27 -12.70
N THR A 54 -3.89 4.78 -11.60
CA THR A 54 -5.34 4.75 -11.31
C THR A 54 -6.15 5.70 -12.20
N ARG A 55 -5.64 5.95 -13.42
CA ARG A 55 -6.26 6.71 -14.49
C ARG A 55 -7.62 6.13 -14.95
N SER A 56 -8.09 4.99 -14.44
CA SER A 56 -9.27 4.30 -14.99
C SER A 56 -10.44 4.03 -14.03
N TRP A 57 -10.26 3.97 -12.71
CA TRP A 57 -11.32 3.41 -11.84
C TRP A 57 -12.53 4.37 -11.70
N CYS A 58 -12.30 5.61 -11.28
CA CYS A 58 -13.35 6.65 -11.32
C CYS A 58 -13.62 7.20 -12.72
N ASN A 59 -12.79 6.84 -13.70
CA ASN A 59 -13.02 7.10 -15.11
C ASN A 59 -13.71 5.87 -15.71
N VAL A 60 -14.92 5.55 -15.22
CA VAL A 60 -15.84 4.72 -15.99
C VAL A 60 -15.90 5.37 -17.36
N ASP A 61 -15.40 4.64 -18.36
CA ASP A 61 -14.92 5.16 -19.63
C ASP A 61 -15.74 6.35 -20.11
N TYR A 62 -15.06 7.39 -20.60
CA TYR A 62 -15.66 8.49 -21.35
C TYR A 62 -16.69 8.04 -22.41
N GLN A 63 -16.61 6.78 -22.83
CA GLN A 63 -17.44 6.12 -23.83
C GLN A 63 -18.66 5.37 -23.26
N THR A 64 -18.83 5.23 -21.95
CA THR A 64 -19.91 4.42 -21.32
C THR A 64 -20.94 5.25 -20.54
N THR A 65 -20.90 6.58 -20.67
CA THR A 65 -21.87 7.50 -20.04
C THR A 65 -23.11 7.68 -20.91
N ASP A 66 -24.30 7.72 -20.32
CA ASP A 66 -25.56 8.03 -21.03
C ASP A 66 -25.75 9.53 -21.39
N CYS A 67 -24.70 10.36 -21.31
CA CYS A 67 -24.61 11.54 -22.18
C CYS A 67 -24.51 11.10 -23.68
N PHE A 68 -24.45 9.79 -23.96
CA PHE A 68 -24.40 9.12 -25.26
C PHE A 68 -25.58 8.14 -25.53
N ASN A 69 -26.74 8.28 -24.89
CA ASN A 69 -27.94 7.52 -25.33
C ASN A 69 -28.34 7.95 -26.78
N GLU A 70 -29.17 7.17 -27.49
CA GLU A 70 -29.56 7.50 -28.88
C GLU A 70 -30.20 8.90 -29.04
N GLU A 71 -30.77 9.46 -27.98
CA GLU A 71 -31.26 10.85 -27.98
C GLU A 71 -30.17 11.90 -27.75
N GLY A 72 -29.10 11.57 -27.02
CA GLY A 72 -27.91 12.40 -26.77
C GLY A 72 -26.94 12.41 -27.95
N VAL A 73 -26.89 11.31 -28.71
CA VAL A 73 -26.20 11.23 -30.02
C VAL A 73 -26.83 12.19 -31.05
N LYS A 74 -28.12 12.52 -30.90
CA LYS A 74 -28.82 13.52 -31.73
C LYS A 74 -28.57 14.97 -31.28
N ALA A 75 -27.87 15.22 -30.17
CA ALA A 75 -27.52 16.57 -29.73
C ALA A 75 -26.51 17.19 -30.72
N ARG A 76 -26.90 18.31 -31.32
CA ARG A 76 -26.16 19.01 -32.38
C ARG A 76 -24.70 19.23 -31.98
N SER A 77 -23.77 18.88 -32.85
CA SER A 77 -22.40 19.37 -32.79
C SER A 77 -22.42 20.88 -32.93
N SER A 78 -22.36 21.60 -31.81
CA SER A 78 -22.32 23.05 -31.78
C SER A 78 -21.25 23.50 -30.79
N ASN A 79 -20.65 24.66 -31.04
CA ASN A 79 -19.74 25.32 -30.10
C ASN A 79 -20.49 26.02 -28.95
N ALA A 80 -21.79 25.73 -28.77
CA ALA A 80 -22.62 26.27 -27.71
C ALA A 80 -23.05 25.17 -26.73
N THR A 81 -23.15 25.51 -25.44
CA THR A 81 -23.44 24.58 -24.33
C THR A 81 -24.94 24.36 -24.08
N GLY A 82 -25.78 25.31 -24.51
CA GLY A 82 -27.20 25.36 -24.13
C GLY A 82 -27.48 25.80 -22.69
N LEU A 83 -26.46 26.24 -21.94
CA LEU A 83 -26.63 26.74 -20.57
C LEU A 83 -27.51 27.99 -20.54
N LYS A 84 -28.48 28.00 -19.61
CA LYS A 84 -29.37 29.13 -19.37
C LYS A 84 -28.83 30.03 -18.26
N VAL A 85 -28.21 29.43 -17.23
CA VAL A 85 -27.69 30.15 -16.05
C VAL A 85 -26.25 29.74 -15.74
N VAL A 86 -25.38 30.72 -15.54
CA VAL A 86 -23.99 30.50 -15.10
C VAL A 86 -23.77 31.23 -13.79
N MET A 87 -23.15 30.57 -12.83
CA MET A 87 -22.78 31.19 -11.56
C MET A 87 -21.25 31.29 -11.45
N PRO A 88 -20.66 32.45 -11.78
CA PRO A 88 -19.22 32.70 -11.65
C PRO A 88 -18.84 33.06 -10.21
N SER A 89 -19.51 32.45 -9.23
CA SER A 89 -19.46 32.87 -7.84
C SER A 89 -18.32 32.17 -7.11
N LEU A 90 -17.69 32.88 -6.17
CA LEU A 90 -16.68 32.29 -5.28
C LEU A 90 -17.31 31.37 -4.23
N GLY A 91 -16.56 30.34 -3.83
CA GLY A 91 -16.92 29.51 -2.69
C GLY A 91 -17.22 30.36 -1.44
N GLN A 92 -18.12 29.87 -0.60
CA GLN A 92 -18.54 30.54 0.66
C GLN A 92 -19.30 31.87 0.50
N THR A 93 -19.75 32.21 -0.71
CA THR A 93 -20.65 33.35 -0.95
C THR A 93 -22.14 32.99 -0.86
N GLY A 94 -22.49 31.71 -0.97
CA GLY A 94 -23.88 31.24 -1.03
C GLY A 94 -24.20 30.35 -2.24
N THR A 95 -23.18 29.85 -2.94
CA THR A 95 -23.30 29.06 -4.18
C THR A 95 -24.26 27.88 -4.04
N THR A 96 -24.14 27.09 -2.97
CA THR A 96 -25.06 25.95 -2.71
C THR A 96 -26.51 26.38 -2.54
N SER A 97 -26.77 27.52 -1.90
CA SER A 97 -28.14 28.05 -1.74
C SER A 97 -28.77 28.37 -3.09
N VAL A 98 -28.03 29.03 -3.98
CA VAL A 98 -28.52 29.41 -5.30
C VAL A 98 -28.71 28.19 -6.20
N ILE A 99 -27.78 27.21 -6.17
CA ILE A 99 -27.95 25.95 -6.93
C ILE A 99 -29.21 25.19 -6.47
N LEU A 100 -29.46 25.08 -5.17
CA LEU A 100 -30.69 24.46 -4.66
C LEU A 100 -31.93 25.24 -5.09
N ALA A 101 -31.89 26.58 -5.03
CA ALA A 101 -32.99 27.42 -5.49
C ALA A 101 -33.29 27.21 -6.98
N LEU A 102 -32.26 27.15 -7.84
CA LEU A 102 -32.42 26.88 -9.27
C LEU A 102 -33.04 25.50 -9.52
N ARG A 103 -32.64 24.47 -8.76
CA ARG A 103 -33.26 23.13 -8.84
C ARG A 103 -34.74 23.18 -8.43
N GLU A 104 -35.04 23.91 -7.37
CA GLU A 104 -36.41 24.15 -6.90
C GLU A 104 -37.29 24.91 -7.89
N LEU A 105 -36.68 25.65 -8.82
CA LEU A 105 -37.30 26.33 -9.95
C LEU A 105 -37.31 25.47 -11.24
N GLY A 106 -36.88 24.20 -11.16
CA GLY A 106 -36.93 23.24 -12.26
C GLY A 106 -35.69 23.21 -13.17
N PHE A 107 -34.60 23.90 -12.83
CA PHE A 107 -33.36 23.85 -13.60
C PHE A 107 -32.54 22.60 -13.24
N ARG A 108 -31.92 21.97 -14.23
CA ARG A 108 -30.83 21.01 -13.99
C ARG A 108 -29.54 21.76 -13.70
N ALA A 109 -29.39 22.10 -12.42
CA ALA A 109 -28.28 22.90 -11.90
C ALA A 109 -27.22 22.04 -11.20
N TYR A 110 -25.95 22.26 -11.53
CA TYR A 110 -24.82 21.53 -10.96
C TYR A 110 -23.75 22.49 -10.43
N HIS A 111 -23.01 22.06 -9.40
CA HIS A 111 -21.71 22.66 -9.14
C HIS A 111 -20.64 22.00 -10.03
N ALA A 112 -19.58 22.74 -10.33
CA ALA A 112 -18.45 22.23 -11.09
C ALA A 112 -17.70 21.12 -10.35
N ASP A 113 -17.64 21.16 -9.01
CA ASP A 113 -17.11 20.05 -8.21
C ASP A 113 -17.94 18.77 -8.36
N ASP A 114 -19.27 18.86 -8.29
CA ASP A 114 -20.21 17.75 -8.52
C ASP A 114 -20.04 17.17 -9.92
N PHE A 115 -19.98 18.04 -10.92
CA PHE A 115 -19.87 17.62 -12.32
C PHE A 115 -18.49 17.04 -12.65
N SER A 116 -17.45 17.39 -11.90
CA SER A 116 -16.13 16.82 -12.11
C SER A 116 -16.04 15.32 -11.83
N VAL A 117 -16.98 14.77 -11.05
CA VAL A 117 -17.09 13.31 -10.88
C VAL A 117 -17.56 12.62 -12.17
N ILE A 118 -18.26 13.36 -13.03
CA ILE A 118 -18.87 12.86 -14.28
C ILE A 118 -17.97 13.16 -15.49
N ALA A 119 -17.39 14.37 -15.53
CA ALA A 119 -16.60 14.85 -16.66
C ALA A 119 -15.33 15.59 -16.19
N LYS A 120 -14.54 14.94 -15.33
CA LYS A 120 -13.31 15.50 -14.73
C LYS A 120 -12.46 16.27 -15.74
N PRO A 121 -12.14 15.73 -16.92
CA PRO A 121 -11.12 16.37 -17.73
C PRO A 121 -11.64 17.59 -18.49
N VAL A 122 -12.95 17.73 -18.66
CA VAL A 122 -13.58 18.94 -19.19
C VAL A 122 -13.58 20.07 -18.15
N MET A 123 -13.62 19.72 -16.87
CA MET A 123 -13.64 20.69 -15.78
C MET A 123 -12.23 21.06 -15.33
N PHE A 124 -11.32 20.10 -15.25
CA PHE A 124 -10.01 20.25 -14.61
C PHE A 124 -8.79 20.11 -15.53
N ASP A 125 -8.82 19.25 -16.55
CA ASP A 125 -7.61 18.86 -17.29
C ASP A 125 -7.47 19.45 -18.71
N SER A 126 -8.57 19.84 -19.36
CA SER A 126 -8.62 20.34 -20.74
C SER A 126 -9.65 21.45 -20.92
N VAL A 127 -9.24 22.56 -21.53
CA VAL A 127 -10.06 23.78 -21.73
C VAL A 127 -10.35 23.96 -23.23
N ASN A 128 -10.89 22.92 -23.87
CA ASN A 128 -11.25 22.97 -25.29
C ASN A 128 -12.73 23.38 -25.42
N PRO A 129 -13.06 24.51 -26.10
CA PRO A 129 -14.45 24.98 -26.25
C PRO A 129 -15.40 23.96 -26.86
N TYR A 130 -14.94 23.20 -27.86
CA TYR A 130 -15.74 22.15 -28.48
C TYR A 130 -16.02 21.01 -27.51
N LEU A 131 -14.98 20.50 -26.83
CA LEU A 131 -15.13 19.41 -25.87
C LEU A 131 -16.03 19.82 -24.69
N PHE A 132 -15.86 21.04 -24.20
CA PHE A 132 -16.70 21.64 -23.17
C PHE A 132 -18.15 21.72 -23.63
N SER A 133 -18.42 22.43 -24.73
CA SER A 133 -19.77 22.63 -25.27
C SER A 133 -20.49 21.31 -25.55
N ASN A 134 -19.79 20.36 -26.16
CA ASN A 134 -20.34 19.05 -26.50
C ASN A 134 -20.70 18.26 -25.23
N THR A 135 -19.84 18.28 -24.21
CA THR A 135 -20.10 17.56 -22.96
C THR A 135 -21.28 18.16 -22.19
N ILE A 136 -21.29 19.48 -22.03
CA ILE A 136 -22.37 20.19 -21.33
C ILE A 136 -23.72 20.01 -22.06
N SER A 137 -23.71 20.13 -23.39
CA SER A 137 -24.92 19.95 -24.22
C SER A 137 -25.47 18.54 -24.16
N ARG A 138 -24.59 17.53 -24.25
CA ARG A 138 -24.99 16.11 -24.18
C ARG A 138 -25.59 15.75 -22.84
N CYS A 139 -25.04 16.29 -21.76
CA CYS A 139 -25.60 16.13 -20.42
C CYS A 139 -26.78 17.09 -20.14
N ARG A 140 -27.20 17.88 -21.16
CA ARG A 140 -28.36 18.76 -21.16
C ARG A 140 -28.40 19.68 -19.93
N MET A 141 -27.30 20.28 -19.52
CA MET A 141 -27.28 21.10 -18.30
C MET A 141 -28.00 22.43 -18.52
N ASP A 142 -28.85 22.85 -17.58
CA ASP A 142 -29.52 24.16 -17.65
C ASP A 142 -28.73 25.23 -16.89
N ALA A 143 -28.04 24.85 -15.81
CA ALA A 143 -27.28 25.78 -14.99
C ALA A 143 -26.00 25.17 -14.40
N ILE A 144 -24.96 26.00 -14.22
CA ILE A 144 -23.69 25.56 -13.63
C ILE A 144 -23.08 26.61 -12.70
N SER A 145 -22.60 26.18 -11.54
CA SER A 145 -21.70 26.97 -10.69
C SER A 145 -20.25 26.63 -11.00
N LEU A 146 -19.44 27.66 -11.29
CA LEU A 146 -18.05 27.48 -11.70
C LEU A 146 -17.10 27.21 -10.53
N GLU A 147 -17.54 27.33 -9.28
CA GLU A 147 -16.72 26.95 -8.12
C GLU A 147 -16.39 25.44 -8.15
N PRO A 148 -15.11 25.03 -7.99
CA PRO A 148 -13.96 25.88 -7.66
C PRO A 148 -13.15 26.37 -8.87
N VAL A 149 -13.48 25.96 -10.09
CA VAL A 149 -12.82 26.29 -11.38
C VAL A 149 -13.33 27.60 -12.01
N ILE A 150 -13.33 28.67 -11.23
CA ILE A 150 -13.79 30.01 -11.66
C ILE A 150 -13.01 30.58 -12.87
N ASP A 151 -11.83 30.04 -13.16
CA ASP A 151 -11.03 30.41 -14.33
C ASP A 151 -11.60 29.90 -15.66
N LEU A 152 -12.68 29.11 -15.63
CA LEU A 152 -13.47 28.75 -16.82
C LEU A 152 -14.42 29.86 -17.30
N LEU A 153 -14.53 30.99 -16.59
CA LEU A 153 -15.46 32.06 -16.94
C LEU A 153 -15.34 32.52 -18.42
N PRO A 154 -14.14 32.79 -18.98
CA PRO A 154 -14.03 33.18 -20.39
C PRO A 154 -14.56 32.12 -21.35
N LEU A 155 -14.20 30.85 -21.12
CA LEU A 155 -14.65 29.71 -21.92
C LEU A 155 -16.18 29.58 -21.89
N VAL A 156 -16.76 29.66 -20.69
CA VAL A 156 -18.20 29.51 -20.50
C VAL A 156 -18.95 30.67 -21.13
N TYR A 157 -18.41 31.89 -21.06
CA TYR A 157 -18.97 33.06 -21.72
C TYR A 157 -18.96 32.90 -23.25
N GLU A 158 -17.85 32.46 -23.83
CA GLU A 158 -17.71 32.20 -25.26
C GLU A 158 -18.69 31.12 -25.75
N THR A 159 -18.80 30.02 -25.00
CA THR A 159 -19.62 28.86 -25.36
C THR A 159 -21.08 28.95 -24.89
N SER A 160 -21.45 30.02 -24.17
CA SER A 160 -22.80 30.24 -23.64
C SER A 160 -23.20 31.71 -23.76
N PRO A 161 -23.20 32.28 -24.98
CA PRO A 161 -23.37 33.72 -25.19
C PRO A 161 -24.72 34.24 -24.68
N ASP A 162 -25.76 33.40 -24.66
CA ASP A 162 -27.12 33.76 -24.24
C ASP A 162 -27.40 33.49 -22.75
N ALA A 163 -26.45 32.91 -22.02
CA ALA A 163 -26.65 32.60 -20.62
C ALA A 163 -26.79 33.88 -19.78
N LYS A 164 -27.66 33.78 -18.76
CA LYS A 164 -27.76 34.76 -17.67
C LYS A 164 -26.78 34.38 -16.56
N PHE A 165 -26.16 35.36 -15.93
CA PHE A 165 -25.16 35.14 -14.90
C PHE A 165 -25.70 35.55 -13.53
N ILE A 166 -25.59 34.68 -12.54
CA ILE A 166 -25.94 34.97 -11.15
C ILE A 166 -24.67 34.90 -10.32
N MET A 167 -24.16 36.07 -9.93
CA MET A 167 -23.01 36.20 -9.05
C MET A 167 -23.48 36.37 -7.62
N SER A 168 -23.46 35.29 -6.82
CA SER A 168 -23.57 35.42 -5.38
C SER A 168 -22.28 36.00 -4.81
N TRP A 169 -22.38 37.07 -4.04
CA TRP A 169 -21.22 37.80 -3.53
C TRP A 169 -21.43 38.33 -2.10
N ARG A 170 -20.34 38.78 -1.47
CA ARG A 170 -20.34 39.36 -0.11
C ARG A 170 -19.28 40.45 -0.02
N THR A 171 -19.34 41.31 0.99
CA THR A 171 -18.19 42.14 1.33
C THR A 171 -16.99 41.27 1.73
N PHE A 172 -15.78 41.71 1.41
CA PHE A 172 -14.57 40.94 1.71
C PHE A 172 -14.47 40.52 3.19
N PRO A 173 -14.73 41.39 4.20
CA PRO A 173 -14.72 40.98 5.60
C PRO A 173 -15.75 39.88 5.93
N SER A 174 -16.95 39.95 5.33
CA SER A 174 -17.99 38.94 5.50
C SER A 174 -17.59 37.60 4.85
N TRP A 175 -16.95 37.65 3.69
CA TRP A 175 -16.44 36.48 3.00
C TRP A 175 -15.30 35.81 3.78
N VAL A 176 -14.30 36.55 4.25
CA VAL A 176 -13.19 36.01 5.07
C VAL A 176 -13.70 35.33 6.34
N LYS A 177 -14.68 35.93 7.02
CA LYS A 177 -15.32 35.33 8.20
C LYS A 177 -15.96 33.98 7.87
N SER A 178 -16.69 33.92 6.76
CA SER A 178 -17.31 32.70 6.25
C SER A 178 -16.23 31.64 5.98
N THR A 179 -15.25 31.96 5.13
CA THR A 179 -14.16 31.06 4.73
C THR A 179 -13.39 30.51 5.93
N THR A 180 -13.03 31.36 6.89
CA THR A 180 -12.29 30.93 8.10
C THR A 180 -13.10 29.96 8.95
N GLN A 181 -14.40 30.19 9.12
CA GLN A 181 -15.28 29.31 9.88
C GLN A 181 -15.37 27.91 9.25
N PHE A 182 -15.48 27.84 7.92
CA PHE A 182 -15.54 26.56 7.21
C PHE A 182 -14.19 25.85 7.15
N GLN A 183 -13.08 26.58 6.93
CA GLN A 183 -11.74 25.99 6.96
C GLN A 183 -11.41 25.30 8.29
N LYS A 184 -11.87 25.84 9.43
CA LYS A 184 -11.69 25.17 10.73
C LYS A 184 -12.38 23.80 10.78
N ARG A 185 -13.57 23.68 10.20
CA ARG A 185 -14.33 22.41 10.13
C ARG A 185 -13.65 21.43 9.18
N ASP A 186 -13.23 21.91 8.01
CA ASP A 186 -12.52 21.08 7.03
C ASP A 186 -11.16 20.59 7.55
N LYS A 187 -10.43 21.40 8.31
CA LYS A 187 -9.18 20.97 8.97
C LYS A 187 -9.41 19.91 10.04
N ALA A 188 -10.55 19.94 10.74
CA ALA A 188 -10.86 18.97 11.78
C ALA A 188 -11.37 17.63 11.21
N PHE A 189 -12.27 17.67 10.22
CA PHE A 189 -12.93 16.48 9.67
C PHE A 189 -12.26 15.93 8.41
N GLY A 190 -11.63 16.79 7.61
CA GLY A 190 -11.03 16.45 6.33
C GLY A 190 -9.99 15.32 6.41
N PRO A 191 -9.01 15.34 7.34
CA PRO A 191 -8.04 14.25 7.45
C PRO A 191 -8.69 12.88 7.73
N PHE A 192 -9.72 12.85 8.59
CA PHE A 192 -10.47 11.63 8.87
C PHE A 192 -11.21 11.14 7.63
N GLN A 193 -11.98 12.02 6.97
CA GLN A 193 -12.71 11.69 5.76
C GLN A 193 -11.76 11.21 4.65
N ASN A 194 -10.60 11.83 4.48
CA ASN A 194 -9.62 11.45 3.48
C ASN A 194 -8.98 10.10 3.80
N ALA A 195 -8.51 9.87 5.02
CA ALA A 195 -7.92 8.58 5.39
C ALA A 195 -8.94 7.43 5.23
N PHE A 196 -10.18 7.68 5.63
CA PHE A 196 -11.27 6.71 5.56
C PHE A 196 -11.70 6.39 4.12
N THR A 197 -11.89 7.41 3.27
CA THR A 197 -12.23 7.21 1.85
C THR A 197 -11.08 6.62 1.06
N ALA A 198 -9.85 7.06 1.34
CA ALA A 198 -8.69 6.57 0.64
C ALA A 198 -8.31 5.13 1.06
N GLY A 199 -8.72 4.69 2.26
CA GLY A 199 -8.63 3.30 2.66
C GLY A 199 -9.62 2.35 2.00
N ASN A 200 -10.59 2.87 1.25
CA ASN A 200 -11.50 2.09 0.40
C ASN A 200 -10.96 1.89 -1.03
N ARG A 201 -9.71 2.32 -1.31
CA ARG A 201 -9.13 2.32 -2.67
C ARG A 201 -8.49 1.00 -3.14
N ILE A 202 -8.39 -0.01 -2.27
CA ILE A 202 -7.70 -1.27 -2.61
C ILE A 202 -8.55 -2.13 -3.56
N ILE A 203 -9.87 -2.13 -3.36
CA ILE A 203 -10.82 -2.83 -4.22
C ILE A 203 -11.69 -1.77 -4.90
N PRO A 204 -12.01 -1.95 -6.20
CA PRO A 204 -12.90 -1.07 -6.94
C PRO A 204 -14.36 -1.29 -6.52
N TRP A 205 -14.68 -0.91 -5.28
CA TRP A 205 -15.98 -1.18 -4.68
C TRP A 205 -17.13 -0.57 -5.46
N VAL A 206 -16.92 0.64 -5.99
CA VAL A 206 -17.91 1.39 -6.76
C VAL A 206 -18.32 0.64 -8.03
N GLU A 207 -17.34 0.15 -8.77
CA GLU A 207 -17.48 -0.57 -10.02
C GLU A 207 -18.03 -1.96 -9.75
N THR A 208 -17.58 -2.58 -8.66
CA THR A 208 -18.12 -3.86 -8.19
C THR A 208 -19.61 -3.74 -7.87
N PHE A 209 -20.02 -2.69 -7.16
CA PHE A 209 -21.43 -2.47 -6.85
C PHE A 209 -22.25 -2.08 -8.08
N ASP A 210 -21.76 -1.21 -8.96
CA ASP A 210 -22.48 -0.86 -10.19
C ASP A 210 -22.58 -2.07 -11.14
N PHE A 211 -21.53 -2.89 -11.24
CA PHE A 211 -21.57 -4.14 -11.99
C PHE A 211 -22.66 -5.09 -11.47
N LEU A 212 -22.81 -5.17 -10.14
CA LEU A 212 -23.80 -6.05 -9.52
C LEU A 212 -25.23 -5.49 -9.55
N THR A 213 -25.40 -4.17 -9.55
CA THR A 213 -26.72 -3.54 -9.33
C THR A 213 -27.23 -2.69 -10.49
N GLY A 214 -26.35 -2.21 -11.37
CA GLY A 214 -26.65 -1.24 -12.44
C GLY A 214 -27.18 0.11 -11.92
N TRP A 215 -27.16 0.34 -10.61
CA TRP A 215 -27.93 1.42 -9.99
C TRP A 215 -27.27 2.79 -10.18
N ILE A 216 -25.93 2.87 -10.14
CA ILE A 216 -25.23 4.13 -10.35
C ILE A 216 -25.43 4.60 -11.78
N ARG A 217 -25.48 3.65 -12.74
CA ARG A 217 -25.90 3.93 -14.13
C ARG A 217 -27.32 4.50 -14.20
N ALA A 218 -28.28 3.89 -13.51
CA ALA A 218 -29.68 4.33 -13.49
C ALA A 218 -29.90 5.72 -12.84
N ALA A 219 -29.28 6.00 -11.68
CA ALA A 219 -29.47 7.27 -10.98
C ALA A 219 -28.85 8.48 -11.73
N ARG A 220 -27.80 8.23 -12.52
CA ARG A 220 -27.20 9.24 -13.41
C ARG A 220 -28.11 9.58 -14.59
N LEU A 221 -28.87 8.62 -15.11
CA LEU A 221 -29.83 8.80 -16.20
C LEU A 221 -30.97 9.76 -15.84
N GLU A 222 -31.41 9.74 -14.59
CA GLU A 222 -32.53 10.57 -14.10
C GLU A 222 -32.14 12.02 -13.79
N GLY A 223 -30.86 12.40 -13.94
CA GLY A 223 -30.37 13.75 -13.65
C GLY A 223 -30.40 14.13 -12.17
N SER A 224 -30.57 13.15 -11.27
CA SER A 224 -30.58 13.37 -9.83
C SER A 224 -29.19 13.83 -9.36
N SER A 225 -29.12 14.98 -8.69
CA SER A 225 -27.85 15.41 -8.09
C SER A 225 -27.51 14.49 -6.91
N PHE A 226 -26.23 14.14 -6.73
CA PHE A 226 -25.76 13.43 -5.53
C PHE A 226 -25.94 14.23 -4.22
N HIS A 227 -26.48 15.45 -4.28
CA HIS A 227 -26.68 16.37 -3.16
C HIS A 227 -28.15 16.60 -2.78
N ASN A 228 -29.13 16.13 -3.57
CA ASN A 228 -30.55 16.34 -3.26
C ASN A 228 -31.11 15.16 -2.46
N SER A 229 -31.96 15.53 -1.49
CA SER A 229 -32.71 14.69 -0.57
C SER A 229 -33.56 13.61 -1.28
N ALA A 230 -32.95 12.46 -1.56
CA ALA A 230 -33.56 11.15 -1.89
C ALA A 230 -32.51 10.19 -2.48
N THR A 231 -31.24 10.58 -2.65
CA THR A 231 -30.23 9.71 -3.23
C THR A 231 -30.00 8.47 -2.35
N PRO A 232 -30.17 7.25 -2.89
CA PRO A 232 -29.83 6.01 -2.22
C PRO A 232 -28.40 5.99 -1.69
N ILE A 233 -28.18 5.18 -0.67
CA ILE A 233 -26.89 4.94 0.00
C ILE A 233 -25.76 4.76 -1.04
N LEU A 234 -26.05 4.07 -2.15
CA LEU A 234 -25.06 3.78 -3.18
C LEU A 234 -24.57 5.01 -3.96
N ALA A 235 -25.42 5.99 -4.25
CA ALA A 235 -25.02 7.27 -4.87
C ALA A 235 -24.08 8.06 -3.98
N SER A 236 -24.44 8.08 -2.70
CA SER A 236 -23.68 8.77 -1.67
C SER A 236 -22.31 8.11 -1.49
N MET A 237 -22.26 6.78 -1.48
CA MET A 237 -21.00 6.02 -1.48
C MET A 237 -20.17 6.32 -2.72
N TYR A 238 -20.76 6.31 -3.92
CA TYR A 238 -20.08 6.65 -5.16
C TYR A 238 -19.41 8.02 -5.07
N ARG A 239 -20.16 9.05 -4.68
CA ARG A 239 -19.64 10.41 -4.54
C ARG A 239 -18.49 10.48 -3.54
N VAL A 240 -18.65 9.86 -2.37
CA VAL A 240 -17.65 9.88 -1.30
C VAL A 240 -16.36 9.16 -1.71
N ILE A 241 -16.50 8.00 -2.37
CA ILE A 241 -15.38 7.20 -2.86
C ILE A 241 -14.67 7.92 -4.03
N CYS A 242 -15.41 8.42 -5.02
CA CYS A 242 -14.86 9.12 -6.19
C CYS A 242 -14.24 10.47 -5.85
N ASN A 243 -14.84 11.25 -4.95
CA ASN A 243 -14.20 12.45 -4.41
C ASN A 243 -12.92 12.10 -3.64
N GLY A 244 -12.91 10.95 -2.96
CA GLY A 244 -11.69 10.38 -2.38
C GLY A 244 -10.64 10.07 -3.44
N TYR A 245 -10.95 9.28 -4.47
CA TYR A 245 -10.02 8.90 -5.55
C TYR A 245 -9.50 10.09 -6.35
N ALA A 246 -10.38 11.04 -6.66
CA ALA A 246 -10.08 12.16 -7.52
C ALA A 246 -9.57 13.38 -6.76
N TRP A 247 -9.38 13.30 -5.42
CA TRP A 247 -9.33 14.47 -4.54
C TRP A 247 -8.48 15.57 -5.16
N PRO A 248 -9.12 16.60 -5.73
CA PRO A 248 -8.50 17.41 -6.77
C PRO A 248 -7.58 18.46 -6.18
N LEU A 249 -7.14 18.33 -4.92
CA LEU A 249 -6.31 19.34 -4.26
C LEU A 249 -5.12 19.79 -5.10
N THR A 250 -4.50 18.93 -5.91
CA THR A 250 -3.46 19.36 -6.84
C THR A 250 -4.02 20.25 -7.96
N HIS A 251 -5.11 19.86 -8.62
CA HIS A 251 -5.72 20.62 -9.71
C HIS A 251 -6.46 21.88 -9.25
N VAL A 252 -7.12 21.85 -8.09
CA VAL A 252 -7.85 23.01 -7.54
C VAL A 252 -6.94 23.95 -6.78
N ARG A 253 -5.80 23.51 -6.25
CA ARG A 253 -4.81 24.46 -5.69
C ARG A 253 -4.17 25.29 -6.79
N ASP A 254 -3.99 24.70 -7.97
CA ASP A 254 -3.38 25.35 -9.13
C ASP A 254 -4.42 26.06 -10.04
N ARG A 255 -5.73 25.92 -9.76
CA ARG A 255 -6.83 26.54 -10.52
C ARG A 255 -7.93 27.18 -9.67
N GLY A 256 -8.51 28.26 -10.19
CA GLY A 256 -9.74 28.87 -9.66
C GLY A 256 -9.70 29.45 -8.23
N THR A 257 -10.62 29.10 -7.33
CA THR A 257 -10.88 29.81 -6.05
C THR A 257 -9.67 29.89 -5.10
N TYR A 258 -8.71 28.95 -5.19
CA TYR A 258 -7.48 28.98 -4.41
C TYR A 258 -6.38 29.88 -5.02
N LYS A 259 -6.52 30.34 -6.27
CA LYS A 259 -5.68 31.41 -6.84
C LYS A 259 -5.92 32.75 -6.15
N ILE A 260 -7.10 32.95 -5.58
CA ILE A 260 -7.43 34.14 -4.81
C ILE A 260 -6.83 33.93 -3.41
N ALA A 261 -5.64 34.48 -3.18
CA ALA A 261 -4.75 34.23 -2.04
C ALA A 261 -5.28 34.71 -0.67
N GLY A 262 -6.60 34.84 -0.49
CA GLY A 262 -7.19 35.42 0.71
C GLY A 262 -6.90 36.91 0.88
N SER A 263 -6.35 37.59 -0.13
CA SER A 263 -6.18 39.05 -0.13
C SER A 263 -7.45 39.76 -0.64
N GLU A 264 -7.69 40.94 -0.10
CA GLU A 264 -8.83 41.79 -0.50
C GLU A 264 -8.74 42.17 -1.97
N GLU A 265 -7.55 42.55 -2.41
CA GLU A 265 -7.25 42.93 -3.79
C GLU A 265 -7.61 41.82 -4.79
N ALA A 266 -7.20 40.58 -4.53
CA ALA A 266 -7.49 39.45 -5.42
C ALA A 266 -8.98 39.09 -5.44
N TYR A 267 -9.66 39.20 -4.28
CA TYR A 267 -11.10 38.99 -4.20
C TYR A 267 -11.86 40.02 -5.02
N LEU A 268 -11.54 41.31 -4.82
CA LEU A 268 -12.17 42.42 -5.54
C LEU A 268 -11.85 42.39 -7.03
N ALA A 269 -10.62 42.01 -7.41
CA ALA A 269 -10.21 41.86 -8.80
C ALA A 269 -11.10 40.84 -9.52
N HIS A 270 -11.36 39.69 -8.91
CA HIS A 270 -12.23 38.67 -9.50
C HIS A 270 -13.70 39.11 -9.59
N VAL A 271 -14.23 39.76 -8.55
CA VAL A 271 -15.60 40.34 -8.60
C VAL A 271 -15.70 41.37 -9.72
N ASN A 272 -14.67 42.20 -9.91
CA ASN A 272 -14.64 43.20 -10.96
C ASN A 272 -14.46 42.58 -12.36
N GLU A 273 -13.67 41.50 -12.50
CA GLU A 273 -13.54 40.73 -13.74
C GLU A 273 -14.90 40.25 -14.23
N ILE A 274 -15.76 39.73 -13.35
CA ILE A 274 -17.12 39.30 -13.70
C ILE A 274 -17.95 40.48 -14.19
N ARG A 275 -17.90 41.62 -13.48
CA ARG A 275 -18.66 42.84 -13.84
C ARG A 275 -18.23 43.43 -15.19
N VAL A 276 -16.96 43.27 -15.57
CA VAL A 276 -16.43 43.73 -16.85
C VAL A 276 -16.76 42.75 -17.97
N THR A 277 -16.67 41.44 -17.68
CA THR A 277 -16.88 40.38 -18.68
C THR A 277 -18.36 40.22 -19.04
N VAL A 278 -19.25 40.32 -18.05
CA VAL A 278 -20.68 40.08 -18.23
C VAL A 278 -21.45 41.41 -18.30
N PRO A 279 -22.20 41.69 -19.39
CA PRO A 279 -23.02 42.89 -19.49
C PRO A 279 -24.05 43.01 -18.35
N ARG A 280 -24.31 44.22 -17.85
CA ARG A 280 -25.23 44.46 -16.72
C ARG A 280 -26.63 43.86 -16.90
N GLY A 281 -27.17 43.85 -18.11
CA GLY A 281 -28.49 43.24 -18.40
C GLY A 281 -28.53 41.70 -18.28
N ARG A 282 -27.36 41.06 -18.19
CA ARG A 282 -27.20 39.60 -18.05
C ARG A 282 -26.50 39.21 -16.74
N LEU A 283 -26.29 40.14 -15.81
CA LEU A 283 -25.66 39.86 -14.52
C LEU A 283 -26.60 40.24 -13.37
N LEU A 284 -26.91 39.26 -12.52
CA LEU A 284 -27.55 39.47 -11.23
C LEU A 284 -26.51 39.35 -10.12
N GLU A 285 -26.30 40.44 -9.38
CA GLU A 285 -25.50 40.43 -8.14
C GLU A 285 -26.41 40.06 -6.96
N LEU A 286 -26.17 38.91 -6.33
CA LEU A 286 -27.06 38.35 -5.31
C LEU A 286 -26.36 38.27 -3.94
N ASP A 287 -26.86 39.02 -2.95
CA ASP A 287 -26.53 38.78 -1.55
C ASP A 287 -27.57 37.83 -0.95
N VAL A 288 -27.23 36.55 -0.81
CA VAL A 288 -28.14 35.50 -0.28
C VAL A 288 -28.62 35.74 1.15
N THR A 289 -28.03 36.71 1.87
CA THR A 289 -28.50 37.10 3.20
C THR A 289 -29.70 38.04 3.12
N ARG A 290 -29.83 38.81 2.03
CA ARG A 290 -30.85 39.84 1.81
C ARG A 290 -31.85 39.48 0.71
N HIS A 291 -31.38 38.82 -0.33
CA HIS A 291 -32.15 38.44 -1.52
C HIS A 291 -32.56 36.96 -1.46
N GLY A 292 -33.53 36.57 -2.29
CA GLY A 292 -34.06 35.22 -2.37
C GLY A 292 -34.74 34.92 -3.72
N PHE A 293 -35.85 34.17 -3.68
CA PHE A 293 -36.55 33.74 -4.89
C PHE A 293 -37.03 34.92 -5.75
N ARG A 294 -37.52 35.99 -5.11
CA ARG A 294 -38.03 37.19 -5.80
C ARG A 294 -37.04 37.75 -6.82
N GLU A 295 -35.79 37.97 -6.42
CA GLU A 295 -34.76 38.56 -7.28
C GLU A 295 -34.34 37.58 -8.38
N VAL A 296 -34.21 36.29 -8.05
CA VAL A 296 -33.82 35.25 -9.01
C VAL A 296 -34.91 35.05 -10.07
N GLU A 297 -36.18 34.92 -9.66
CA GLU A 297 -37.32 34.73 -10.55
C GLU A 297 -37.52 35.94 -11.46
N ALA A 298 -37.49 37.16 -10.91
CA ALA A 298 -37.62 38.38 -11.68
C ALA A 298 -36.50 38.51 -12.73
N PHE A 299 -35.26 38.21 -12.34
CA PHE A 299 -34.12 38.26 -13.25
C PHE A 299 -34.20 37.19 -14.35
N LEU A 300 -34.65 35.98 -14.01
CA LEU A 300 -34.79 34.90 -14.98
C LEU A 300 -36.03 35.05 -15.88
N GLY A 301 -37.01 35.88 -15.48
CA GLY A 301 -38.28 36.04 -16.19
C GLY A 301 -39.28 34.93 -15.86
N LEU A 302 -39.21 34.39 -14.65
CA LEU A 302 -40.07 33.31 -14.15
C LEU A 302 -41.24 33.89 -13.36
N PRO A 303 -42.39 33.18 -13.31
CA PRO A 303 -43.48 33.58 -12.42
C PRO A 303 -43.02 33.54 -10.96
N PRO A 304 -43.54 34.45 -10.10
CA PRO A 304 -43.15 34.48 -8.70
C PRO A 304 -43.61 33.20 -7.97
N SER A 305 -42.75 32.63 -7.13
CA SER A 305 -43.12 31.53 -6.23
C SER A 305 -44.22 31.95 -5.25
N PRO A 306 -44.99 30.98 -4.71
CA PRO A 306 -45.99 31.25 -3.69
C PRO A 306 -45.41 32.03 -2.50
N PRO A 307 -46.16 32.99 -1.93
CA PRO A 307 -45.71 33.75 -0.79
C PRO A 307 -45.37 32.83 0.40
N GLY A 308 -44.28 33.13 1.10
CA GLY A 308 -43.81 32.36 2.25
C GLY A 308 -42.82 31.24 1.93
N ARG A 309 -42.51 30.96 0.66
CA ARG A 309 -41.44 30.02 0.30
C ARG A 309 -40.08 30.57 0.72
N ALA A 310 -39.39 29.86 1.62
CA ALA A 310 -38.08 30.26 2.12
C ALA A 310 -36.97 29.93 1.12
N PHE A 311 -36.04 30.86 0.90
CA PHE A 311 -34.86 30.58 0.08
C PHE A 311 -33.96 29.54 0.75
N PRO A 312 -33.43 28.54 0.01
CA PRO A 312 -32.63 27.47 0.59
C PRO A 312 -31.40 27.98 1.33
N ARG A 313 -31.23 27.56 2.60
CA ARG A 313 -30.04 27.87 3.43
C ARG A 313 -29.50 26.59 4.05
N PRO A 314 -28.90 25.70 3.24
CA PRO A 314 -28.48 24.39 3.70
C PRO A 314 -27.39 24.50 4.77
N ARG A 315 -26.48 25.48 4.67
CA ARG A 315 -25.36 25.61 5.62
C ARG A 315 -25.74 26.45 6.84
N THR A 316 -25.54 25.90 8.03
CA THR A 316 -25.80 26.60 9.31
C THR A 316 -24.57 26.62 10.24
N ALA A 317 -24.59 27.52 11.22
CA ALA A 317 -23.56 27.58 12.25
C ALA A 317 -23.53 26.32 13.14
N LYS A 318 -24.61 25.52 13.16
CA LYS A 318 -24.74 24.32 14.01
C LYS A 318 -24.14 23.05 13.38
N MET A 319 -23.81 23.08 12.09
CA MET A 319 -23.21 21.94 11.39
C MET A 319 -21.80 21.61 11.91
N ARG A 320 -21.50 20.33 12.07
CA ARG A 320 -20.20 19.82 12.54
C ARG A 320 -19.20 19.67 11.40
N THR A 321 -19.68 19.29 10.22
CA THR A 321 -18.92 19.12 8.98
C THR A 321 -19.33 20.17 7.94
N ASN A 322 -18.53 20.33 6.88
CA ASN A 322 -18.87 21.17 5.73
C ASN A 322 -19.66 20.39 4.65
N GLU A 323 -20.17 19.21 5.01
CA GLU A 323 -20.76 18.25 4.09
C GLU A 323 -22.28 18.17 4.31
N PRO A 324 -23.11 18.83 3.47
CA PRO A 324 -24.55 18.90 3.67
C PRO A 324 -25.22 17.52 3.74
N LEU A 325 -24.69 16.53 3.01
CA LEU A 325 -25.22 15.16 3.06
C LEU A 325 -25.10 14.55 4.45
N LEU A 326 -23.98 14.80 5.14
CA LEU A 326 -23.73 14.26 6.47
C LEU A 326 -24.68 14.84 7.51
N GLU A 327 -24.94 16.14 7.42
CA GLU A 327 -25.63 16.91 8.46
C GLU A 327 -27.15 16.98 8.24
N LEU A 328 -27.60 17.03 6.98
CA LEU A 328 -29.01 17.24 6.65
C LEU A 328 -29.76 15.92 6.39
N HIS A 329 -29.05 14.83 6.10
CA HIS A 329 -29.64 13.53 5.78
C HIS A 329 -29.00 12.39 6.59
N PRO A 330 -29.10 12.39 7.94
CA PRO A 330 -28.49 11.37 8.79
C PRO A 330 -28.96 9.94 8.47
N GLY A 331 -30.21 9.77 8.02
CA GLY A 331 -30.76 8.48 7.60
C GLY A 331 -30.11 7.89 6.34
N VAL A 332 -29.42 8.72 5.54
CA VAL A 332 -28.63 8.27 4.38
C VAL A 332 -27.16 8.22 4.74
N SER A 333 -26.65 9.24 5.42
CA SER A 333 -25.23 9.40 5.68
C SER A 333 -24.68 8.37 6.68
N VAL A 334 -25.40 8.05 7.75
CA VAL A 334 -24.95 7.05 8.73
C VAL A 334 -24.80 5.66 8.09
N PRO A 335 -25.80 5.12 7.35
CA PRO A 335 -25.63 3.87 6.63
C PRO A 335 -24.47 3.87 5.63
N VAL A 336 -24.26 4.96 4.88
CA VAL A 336 -23.12 5.10 3.95
C VAL A 336 -21.79 4.90 4.69
N PHE A 337 -21.61 5.57 5.83
CA PHE A 337 -20.39 5.43 6.62
C PHE A 337 -20.23 4.03 7.22
N LEU A 338 -21.32 3.37 7.65
CA LEU A 338 -21.26 2.00 8.13
C LEU A 338 -20.83 1.02 7.03
N VAL A 339 -21.39 1.16 5.82
CA VAL A 339 -20.99 0.33 4.67
C VAL A 339 -19.53 0.61 4.33
N LEU A 340 -19.11 1.87 4.20
CA LEU A 340 -17.71 2.21 3.94
C LEU A 340 -16.74 1.70 5.01
N ALA A 341 -17.17 1.66 6.28
CA ALA A 341 -16.38 1.11 7.38
C ALA A 341 -16.26 -0.42 7.27
N ALA A 342 -17.35 -1.09 6.90
CA ALA A 342 -17.35 -2.54 6.64
C ALA A 342 -16.43 -2.89 5.45
N LEU A 343 -16.53 -2.15 4.35
CA LEU A 343 -15.66 -2.30 3.17
C LEU A 343 -14.19 -2.07 3.52
N HIS A 344 -13.90 -1.07 4.35
CA HIS A 344 -12.54 -0.82 4.84
C HIS A 344 -12.02 -1.98 5.71
N ALA A 345 -12.85 -2.50 6.63
CA ALA A 345 -12.50 -3.68 7.42
C ALA A 345 -12.25 -4.92 6.55
N TRP A 346 -13.01 -5.06 5.46
CA TRP A 346 -12.83 -6.13 4.48
C TRP A 346 -11.53 -5.98 3.68
N ASN A 347 -11.21 -4.77 3.22
CA ASN A 347 -9.91 -4.47 2.60
C ASN A 347 -8.77 -4.83 3.55
N TRP A 348 -8.88 -4.44 4.83
CA TRP A 348 -7.89 -4.77 5.85
C TRP A 348 -7.73 -6.28 6.04
N LEU A 349 -8.84 -7.02 6.12
CA LEU A 349 -8.82 -8.48 6.26
C LEU A 349 -8.19 -9.16 5.03
N LEU A 350 -8.54 -8.73 3.82
CA LEU A 350 -8.00 -9.29 2.58
C LEU A 350 -6.50 -9.06 2.49
N VAL A 351 -6.05 -7.81 2.65
CA VAL A 351 -4.61 -7.47 2.60
C VAL A 351 -3.84 -8.21 3.68
N THR A 352 -4.38 -8.31 4.89
CA THR A 352 -3.73 -9.06 5.98
C THR A 352 -3.63 -10.54 5.65
N THR A 353 -4.68 -11.14 5.09
CA THR A 353 -4.68 -12.54 4.66
C THR A 353 -3.67 -12.78 3.56
N VAL A 354 -3.67 -11.97 2.50
CA VAL A 354 -2.72 -12.10 1.37
C VAL A 354 -1.28 -11.92 1.83
N LEU A 355 -0.98 -10.88 2.61
CA LEU A 355 0.37 -10.68 3.15
C LEU A 355 0.78 -11.81 4.09
N SER A 356 -0.13 -12.32 4.91
CA SER A 356 0.15 -13.47 5.78
C SER A 356 0.42 -14.74 4.97
N LEU A 357 -0.33 -14.97 3.87
CA LEU A 357 -0.09 -16.07 2.94
C LEU A 357 1.25 -15.91 2.21
N LEU A 358 1.58 -14.71 1.73
CA LEU A 358 2.88 -14.43 1.11
C LEU A 358 4.03 -14.62 2.11
N LEU A 359 3.85 -14.22 3.37
CA LEU A 359 4.82 -14.48 4.43
C LEU A 359 4.90 -15.96 4.80
N LEU A 360 3.80 -16.71 4.73
CA LEU A 360 3.79 -18.15 4.92
C LEU A 360 4.46 -18.88 3.76
N LEU A 361 4.25 -18.44 2.51
CA LEU A 361 4.95 -18.95 1.33
C LEU A 361 6.44 -18.63 1.39
N ALA A 362 6.81 -17.38 1.73
CA ALA A 362 8.20 -17.00 1.98
C ALA A 362 8.83 -17.74 3.17
N ARG A 363 8.02 -18.17 4.15
CA ARG A 363 8.45 -19.03 5.27
C ARG A 363 8.48 -20.51 4.91
N GLY A 364 7.64 -20.96 3.97
CA GLY A 364 7.68 -22.29 3.37
C GLY A 364 8.85 -22.45 2.40
N CYS A 365 9.35 -21.33 1.87
CA CYS A 365 10.66 -21.21 1.21
C CYS A 365 11.81 -20.97 2.20
N ARG A 366 11.61 -21.10 3.52
CA ARG A 366 12.76 -21.25 4.42
C ARG A 366 13.21 -22.69 4.32
N PRO A 367 14.52 -22.96 4.20
CA PRO A 367 15.03 -24.29 4.44
C PRO A 367 14.50 -24.76 5.81
N PRO A 368 14.19 -26.06 5.96
CA PRO A 368 13.63 -26.59 7.20
C PRO A 368 14.42 -26.05 8.38
N ARG A 369 13.71 -25.48 9.36
CA ARG A 369 14.32 -25.06 10.63
C ARG A 369 15.17 -26.21 11.16
N ALA A 370 16.32 -25.86 11.71
CA ALA A 370 17.32 -26.71 12.33
C ALA A 370 16.84 -27.55 13.54
N GLU A 371 15.58 -28.00 13.59
CA GLU A 371 15.15 -29.08 14.49
C GLU A 371 15.83 -30.37 14.03
N GLY A 372 16.67 -30.94 14.90
CA GLY A 372 17.48 -32.12 14.59
C GLY A 372 18.72 -31.87 13.73
N MET A 373 19.04 -30.62 13.32
CA MET A 373 20.25 -30.38 12.50
C MET A 373 21.54 -30.66 13.27
N ARG A 374 21.58 -30.31 14.56
CA ARG A 374 22.69 -30.66 15.46
C ARG A 374 22.82 -32.17 15.63
N GLU A 375 21.70 -32.87 15.82
CA GLU A 375 21.69 -34.34 15.93
C GLU A 375 22.19 -35.01 14.63
N ARG A 376 21.74 -34.54 13.46
CA ARG A 376 22.21 -35.02 12.15
C ARG A 376 23.70 -34.73 11.94
N TRP A 377 24.16 -33.54 12.33
CA TRP A 377 25.57 -33.17 12.27
C TRP A 377 26.42 -34.07 13.18
N ASP A 378 25.98 -34.29 14.42
CA ASP A 378 26.69 -35.12 15.40
C ASP A 378 26.71 -36.60 14.96
N GLU A 379 25.61 -37.12 14.41
CA GLU A 379 25.55 -38.47 13.83
C GLU A 379 26.47 -38.61 12.61
N ALA A 380 26.45 -37.63 11.70
CA ALA A 380 27.31 -37.62 10.52
C ALA A 380 28.80 -37.54 10.89
N LEU A 381 29.17 -36.75 11.92
CA LEU A 381 30.55 -36.62 12.40
C LEU A 381 31.10 -37.93 12.98
N GLN A 382 30.24 -38.77 13.56
CA GLN A 382 30.66 -40.08 14.07
C GLN A 382 30.99 -41.06 12.94
N ARG A 383 30.35 -40.91 11.78
CA ARG A 383 30.43 -41.87 10.66
C ARG A 383 31.34 -41.42 9.52
N SER A 384 31.61 -40.13 9.38
CA SER A 384 32.30 -39.55 8.22
C SER A 384 33.28 -38.45 8.61
N PRO A 385 34.42 -38.32 7.90
CA PRO A 385 35.20 -37.09 7.93
C PRO A 385 34.41 -35.93 7.30
N VAL A 386 34.86 -34.71 7.59
CA VAL A 386 34.41 -33.49 6.92
C VAL A 386 35.24 -33.30 5.66
N VAL A 387 34.65 -33.40 4.47
CA VAL A 387 35.37 -33.22 3.22
C VAL A 387 35.16 -31.81 2.70
N VAL A 388 36.25 -31.05 2.54
CA VAL A 388 36.27 -29.73 1.92
C VAL A 388 36.60 -29.89 0.44
N VAL A 389 35.73 -29.40 -0.44
CA VAL A 389 35.95 -29.39 -1.88
C VAL A 389 36.36 -27.97 -2.29
N GLU A 390 37.56 -27.85 -2.85
CA GLU A 390 38.11 -26.62 -3.43
C GLU A 390 38.01 -26.69 -4.96
N GLY A 391 37.87 -25.56 -5.64
CA GLY A 391 37.78 -25.50 -7.10
C GLY A 391 36.48 -26.04 -7.71
N LEU A 392 35.42 -26.24 -6.92
CA LEU A 392 34.19 -26.90 -7.40
C LEU A 392 33.34 -25.97 -8.27
N SER A 393 33.34 -26.20 -9.58
CA SER A 393 32.41 -25.55 -10.51
C SER A 393 30.98 -26.12 -10.41
N ALA A 394 29.99 -25.32 -10.81
CA ALA A 394 28.59 -25.72 -10.79
C ALA A 394 28.33 -26.97 -11.66
N ALA A 395 29.02 -27.07 -12.80
CA ALA A 395 28.93 -28.22 -13.70
C ALA A 395 29.46 -29.53 -13.07
N GLN A 396 30.41 -29.43 -12.13
CA GLN A 396 31.00 -30.58 -11.44
C GLN A 396 30.28 -30.93 -10.14
N ALA A 397 29.46 -30.03 -9.59
CA ALA A 397 28.81 -30.20 -8.29
C ALA A 397 28.04 -31.52 -8.18
N LEU A 398 27.15 -31.82 -9.14
CA LEU A 398 26.35 -33.04 -9.14
C LEU A 398 27.19 -34.34 -9.21
N PRO A 399 28.08 -34.54 -10.21
CA PRO A 399 28.86 -35.78 -10.29
C PRO A 399 29.83 -35.96 -9.12
N VAL A 400 30.45 -34.89 -8.62
CA VAL A 400 31.35 -34.97 -7.45
C VAL A 400 30.55 -35.28 -6.18
N GLY A 401 29.40 -34.63 -5.98
CA GLY A 401 28.52 -34.90 -4.85
C GLY A 401 28.06 -36.35 -4.81
N ALA A 402 27.63 -36.91 -5.94
CA ALA A 402 27.21 -38.30 -6.05
C ALA A 402 28.36 -39.26 -5.69
N ALA A 403 29.55 -39.04 -6.26
CA ALA A 403 30.72 -39.86 -5.98
C ALA A 403 31.13 -39.82 -4.49
N LEU A 404 31.07 -38.65 -3.84
CA LEU A 404 31.33 -38.52 -2.40
C LEU A 404 30.30 -39.28 -1.57
N ALA A 405 29.02 -39.16 -1.90
CA ALA A 405 27.95 -39.86 -1.20
C ALA A 405 28.07 -41.38 -1.33
N GLU A 406 28.37 -41.89 -2.53
CA GLU A 406 28.64 -43.30 -2.82
C GLU A 406 29.86 -43.82 -2.07
N ALA A 407 30.91 -43.00 -1.93
CA ALA A 407 32.11 -43.31 -1.15
C ALA A 407 31.88 -43.28 0.38
N GLY A 408 30.66 -43.01 0.84
CA GLY A 408 30.33 -42.99 2.27
C GLY A 408 30.57 -41.64 2.96
N VAL A 409 30.92 -40.59 2.23
CA VAL A 409 31.06 -39.25 2.79
C VAL A 409 29.67 -38.70 3.15
N ARG A 410 29.53 -38.19 4.38
CA ARG A 410 28.28 -37.63 4.91
C ARG A 410 28.38 -36.17 5.31
N ILE A 411 29.57 -35.58 5.24
CA ILE A 411 29.75 -34.15 5.50
C ILE A 411 30.61 -33.54 4.40
N VAL A 412 30.03 -32.59 3.65
CA VAL A 412 30.68 -31.93 2.51
C VAL A 412 30.64 -30.42 2.72
N ALA A 413 31.79 -29.77 2.60
CA ALA A 413 31.93 -28.32 2.66
C ALA A 413 32.44 -27.78 1.31
N VAL A 414 31.73 -26.84 0.71
CA VAL A 414 32.19 -26.12 -0.48
C VAL A 414 33.03 -24.91 -0.07
N SER A 415 34.21 -24.75 -0.64
CA SER A 415 35.07 -23.59 -0.35
C SER A 415 34.51 -22.31 -0.95
N LEU A 416 34.24 -21.28 -0.14
CA LEU A 416 33.81 -19.97 -0.64
C LEU A 416 34.95 -19.14 -1.28
N ARG A 417 36.12 -19.75 -1.50
CA ARG A 417 37.19 -19.14 -2.30
C ARG A 417 36.93 -19.25 -3.80
N ASP A 418 36.03 -20.15 -4.21
CA ASP A 418 35.73 -20.44 -5.60
C ASP A 418 34.65 -19.50 -6.15
N ALA A 419 34.75 -19.15 -7.44
CA ALA A 419 33.85 -18.18 -8.08
C ALA A 419 32.38 -18.65 -8.10
N GLU A 420 32.14 -19.95 -8.25
CA GLU A 420 30.82 -20.57 -8.37
C GLU A 420 30.36 -21.27 -7.07
N ALA A 421 31.04 -21.02 -5.94
CA ALA A 421 30.88 -21.79 -4.71
C ALA A 421 29.42 -21.87 -4.19
N LEU A 422 28.69 -20.75 -4.23
CA LEU A 422 27.30 -20.72 -3.74
C LEU A 422 26.35 -21.51 -4.65
N GLU A 423 26.56 -21.45 -5.97
CA GLU A 423 25.76 -22.21 -6.93
C GLU A 423 26.05 -23.71 -6.80
N SER A 424 27.33 -24.09 -6.70
CA SER A 424 27.75 -25.46 -6.43
C SER A 424 27.16 -25.99 -5.11
N LEU A 425 27.15 -25.17 -4.05
CA LEU A 425 26.56 -25.53 -2.77
C LEU A 425 25.05 -25.78 -2.90
N ARG A 426 24.31 -24.89 -3.58
CA ARG A 426 22.87 -25.05 -3.83
C ARG A 426 22.58 -26.36 -4.56
N LEU A 427 23.34 -26.65 -5.62
CA LEU A 427 23.18 -27.88 -6.41
C LEU A 427 23.45 -29.15 -5.57
N LEU A 428 24.46 -29.13 -4.69
CA LEU A 428 24.72 -30.24 -3.78
C LEU A 428 23.59 -30.42 -2.75
N VAL A 429 23.10 -29.33 -2.17
CA VAL A 429 21.99 -29.37 -1.20
C VAL A 429 20.72 -29.93 -1.83
N GLU A 430 20.41 -29.56 -3.07
CA GLU A 430 19.20 -29.99 -3.79
C GLU A 430 19.28 -31.46 -4.26
N SER A 431 20.48 -31.96 -4.57
CA SER A 431 20.66 -33.27 -5.22
C SER A 431 21.01 -34.41 -4.27
N LEU A 432 21.66 -34.12 -3.13
CA LEU A 432 22.14 -35.17 -2.23
C LEU A 432 21.06 -35.60 -1.23
N SER A 433 21.16 -36.86 -0.78
CA SER A 433 20.24 -37.40 0.22
C SER A 433 20.30 -36.59 1.53
N PRO A 434 19.22 -36.55 2.32
CA PRO A 434 19.22 -35.92 3.63
C PRO A 434 20.25 -36.51 4.63
N GLU A 435 20.88 -37.64 4.35
CA GLU A 435 21.97 -38.14 5.20
C GLU A 435 23.29 -37.39 5.00
N VAL A 436 23.45 -36.69 3.88
CA VAL A 436 24.63 -35.86 3.60
C VAL A 436 24.38 -34.44 4.07
N VAL A 437 25.21 -33.98 5.01
CA VAL A 437 25.18 -32.63 5.54
C VAL A 437 26.11 -31.76 4.71
N VAL A 438 25.54 -30.80 3.98
CA VAL A 438 26.28 -29.89 3.10
C VAL A 438 26.42 -28.52 3.77
N GLY A 439 27.59 -27.91 3.64
CA GLY A 439 27.88 -26.58 4.18
C GLY A 439 29.00 -25.91 3.41
N ALA A 440 29.62 -24.90 4.02
CA ALA A 440 30.67 -24.12 3.37
C ALA A 440 31.90 -23.95 4.25
N SER A 441 33.06 -23.81 3.61
CA SER A 441 34.33 -23.45 4.25
C SER A 441 34.83 -22.08 3.79
N ALA A 442 35.89 -21.57 4.43
CA ALA A 442 36.46 -20.25 4.17
C ALA A 442 35.47 -19.08 4.39
N VAL A 443 34.52 -19.24 5.32
CA VAL A 443 33.57 -18.18 5.69
C VAL A 443 34.27 -17.14 6.57
N GLY A 444 34.48 -15.94 6.03
CA GLY A 444 35.17 -14.83 6.70
C GLY A 444 34.25 -13.68 7.13
N PHE A 445 33.03 -13.59 6.58
CA PHE A 445 32.13 -12.47 6.82
C PHE A 445 30.70 -12.91 7.16
N PRO A 446 29.95 -12.15 7.98
CA PRO A 446 28.57 -12.49 8.35
C PRO A 446 27.62 -12.69 7.17
N TRP A 447 27.78 -11.89 6.10
CA TRP A 447 26.93 -12.01 4.91
C TRP A 447 27.14 -13.34 4.17
N GLN A 448 28.33 -13.94 4.26
CA GLN A 448 28.61 -15.25 3.67
C GLN A 448 27.84 -16.35 4.42
N ALA A 449 27.75 -16.28 5.75
CA ALA A 449 26.93 -17.21 6.54
C ALA A 449 25.44 -17.10 6.17
N ARG A 450 24.93 -15.89 5.90
CA ARG A 450 23.57 -15.68 5.38
C ARG A 450 23.37 -16.32 4.02
N ALA A 451 24.32 -16.12 3.10
CA ALA A 451 24.27 -16.73 1.77
C ALA A 451 24.24 -18.25 1.86
N VAL A 452 25.12 -18.86 2.66
CA VAL A 452 25.14 -20.31 2.89
C VAL A 452 23.80 -20.83 3.43
N GLN A 453 23.20 -20.13 4.40
CA GLN A 453 21.88 -20.50 4.92
C GLN A 453 20.77 -20.41 3.86
N LEU A 454 20.78 -19.35 3.04
CA LEU A 454 19.79 -19.14 1.98
C LEU A 454 19.82 -20.26 0.94
N GLU A 455 21.01 -20.75 0.60
CA GLU A 455 21.21 -21.89 -0.30
C GLU A 455 20.97 -23.26 0.39
N GLY A 456 20.51 -23.26 1.64
CA GLY A 456 20.15 -24.47 2.40
C GLY A 456 21.34 -25.20 3.04
N GLY A 457 22.52 -24.59 3.09
CA GLY A 457 23.67 -25.11 3.82
C GLY A 457 23.40 -25.21 5.32
N ALA A 458 23.93 -26.26 5.95
CA ALA A 458 23.68 -26.63 7.35
C ALA A 458 24.76 -26.13 8.33
N PHE A 459 25.98 -25.89 7.83
CA PHE A 459 27.12 -25.50 8.66
C PHE A 459 28.09 -24.59 7.91
N VAL A 460 28.92 -23.90 8.70
CA VAL A 460 30.00 -23.05 8.22
C VAL A 460 31.31 -23.34 8.95
N LEU A 461 32.39 -23.43 8.18
CA LEU A 461 33.77 -23.47 8.68
C LEU A 461 34.44 -22.13 8.37
N SER A 462 34.94 -21.46 9.39
CA SER A 462 35.78 -20.26 9.22
C SER A 462 37.26 -20.62 9.34
N SER A 463 38.12 -19.89 8.64
CA SER A 463 39.58 -20.04 8.79
C SER A 463 40.15 -19.25 9.97
N SER A 464 39.33 -18.44 10.65
CA SER A 464 39.71 -17.62 11.79
C SER A 464 38.56 -17.49 12.79
N VAL A 465 38.88 -17.04 14.00
CA VAL A 465 37.88 -16.75 15.05
C VAL A 465 37.34 -15.33 14.88
N GLU A 466 36.39 -15.14 13.97
CA GLU A 466 35.67 -13.88 13.80
C GLU A 466 34.32 -13.90 14.55
N ALA A 467 34.23 -13.16 15.65
CA ALA A 467 33.09 -13.19 16.55
C ALA A 467 31.76 -12.81 15.86
N ARG A 468 31.81 -11.93 14.84
CA ARG A 468 30.60 -11.55 14.08
C ARG A 468 30.08 -12.71 13.24
N VAL A 469 30.95 -13.53 12.65
CA VAL A 469 30.56 -14.71 11.87
C VAL A 469 29.93 -15.76 12.77
N VAL A 470 30.55 -16.04 13.93
CA VAL A 470 30.04 -17.04 14.89
C VAL A 470 28.64 -16.69 15.36
N ARG A 471 28.42 -15.43 15.79
CA ARG A 471 27.11 -14.97 16.26
C ARG A 471 26.05 -14.98 15.16
N GLU A 472 26.41 -14.59 13.95
CA GLU A 472 25.50 -14.60 12.80
C GLU A 472 25.08 -16.04 12.46
N ALA A 473 26.04 -16.96 12.36
CA ALA A 473 25.77 -18.37 12.10
C ALA A 473 24.86 -18.98 13.17
N GLN A 474 25.11 -18.68 14.45
CA GLN A 474 24.25 -19.10 15.55
C GLN A 474 22.82 -18.54 15.43
N ALA A 475 22.67 -17.26 15.10
CA ALA A 475 21.37 -16.62 14.91
C ALA A 475 20.57 -17.21 13.73
N LEU A 476 21.29 -17.68 12.69
CA LEU A 476 20.72 -18.33 11.52
C LEU A 476 20.40 -19.83 11.73
N GLY A 477 20.84 -20.41 12.85
CA GLY A 477 20.67 -21.84 13.17
C GLY A 477 21.69 -22.75 12.50
N LEU A 478 22.79 -22.21 11.96
CA LEU A 478 23.88 -22.97 11.37
C LEU A 478 24.82 -23.54 12.44
N VAL A 479 25.38 -24.72 12.20
CA VAL A 479 26.54 -25.20 12.98
C VAL A 479 27.77 -24.39 12.56
N CYS A 480 28.44 -23.75 13.51
CA CYS A 480 29.65 -22.97 13.24
C CYS A 480 30.86 -23.62 13.91
N VAL A 481 31.84 -24.03 13.11
CA VAL A 481 33.14 -24.50 13.59
C VAL A 481 34.18 -23.44 13.22
N ALA A 482 34.78 -22.81 14.23
CA ALA A 482 35.68 -21.68 14.01
C ALA A 482 37.15 -22.11 13.97
N GLY A 483 37.87 -21.71 12.94
CA GLY A 483 39.31 -21.96 12.81
C GLY A 483 40.14 -21.17 13.82
N ALA A 484 40.98 -21.88 14.57
CA ALA A 484 41.92 -21.30 15.54
C ALA A 484 43.31 -21.87 15.31
N TYR A 485 44.34 -21.03 15.49
CA TYR A 485 45.73 -21.41 15.39
C TYR A 485 46.42 -21.50 16.76
N THR A 486 45.84 -20.86 17.78
CA THR A 486 46.36 -20.81 19.15
C THR A 486 45.31 -21.21 20.20
N PRO A 487 45.73 -21.71 21.39
CA PRO A 487 44.79 -22.01 22.47
C PRO A 487 43.92 -20.83 22.89
N SER A 488 44.45 -19.60 22.86
CA SER A 488 43.69 -18.40 23.20
C SER A 488 42.56 -18.10 22.20
N GLU A 489 42.81 -18.32 20.90
CA GLU A 489 41.79 -18.22 19.85
C GLU A 489 40.74 -19.32 20.01
N ALA A 490 41.16 -20.56 20.27
CA ALA A 490 40.24 -21.67 20.50
C ALA A 490 39.28 -21.39 21.68
N ALA A 491 39.82 -20.87 22.79
CA ALA A 491 38.99 -20.43 23.92
C ALA A 491 38.07 -19.25 23.56
N ALA A 492 38.53 -18.32 22.70
CA ALA A 492 37.70 -17.22 22.21
C ALA A 492 36.53 -17.72 21.35
N ALA A 493 36.74 -18.71 20.47
CA ALA A 493 35.69 -19.30 19.65
C ALA A 493 34.55 -19.87 20.50
N VAL A 494 34.89 -20.65 21.54
CA VAL A 494 33.91 -21.21 22.48
C VAL A 494 33.14 -20.10 23.21
N ARG A 495 33.84 -19.06 23.70
CA ARG A 495 33.19 -17.89 24.35
C ARG A 495 32.23 -17.15 23.42
N HIS A 496 32.47 -17.16 22.12
CA HIS A 496 31.59 -16.56 21.13
C HIS A 496 30.39 -17.44 20.75
N GLY A 497 30.33 -18.68 21.25
CA GLY A 497 29.22 -19.60 21.00
C GLY A 497 29.42 -20.51 19.79
N ALA A 498 30.65 -20.70 19.32
CA ALA A 498 30.96 -21.67 18.27
C ALA A 498 30.57 -23.09 18.74
N ALA A 499 30.06 -23.90 17.81
CA ALA A 499 29.70 -25.30 18.09
C ALA A 499 30.94 -26.21 18.19
N GLY A 500 32.05 -25.78 17.60
CA GLY A 500 33.35 -26.45 17.70
C GLY A 500 34.49 -25.53 17.29
N VAL A 501 35.70 -26.01 17.43
CA VAL A 501 36.93 -25.34 17.01
C VAL A 501 37.64 -26.19 15.97
N ALA A 502 38.08 -25.58 14.88
CA ALA A 502 38.96 -26.22 13.93
C ALA A 502 40.42 -25.84 14.21
N ALA A 503 41.27 -26.82 14.48
CA ALA A 503 42.72 -26.61 14.56
C ALA A 503 43.25 -26.35 13.14
N CYS A 504 43.53 -25.08 12.83
CA CYS A 504 43.81 -24.63 11.47
C CYS A 504 44.87 -23.50 11.42
N PRO A 505 45.90 -23.62 10.57
CA PRO A 505 46.23 -24.80 9.75
C PRO A 505 46.72 -25.98 10.60
N GLY A 506 46.22 -27.17 10.30
CA GLY A 506 46.75 -28.42 10.83
C GLY A 506 48.04 -28.82 10.13
N ASP A 507 49.05 -29.21 10.93
CA ASP A 507 50.30 -29.78 10.43
C ASP A 507 50.20 -31.31 10.40
N PRO A 508 50.16 -31.94 9.21
CA PRO A 508 50.11 -33.39 9.08
C PRO A 508 51.31 -34.11 9.71
N ALA A 509 52.46 -33.44 9.81
CA ALA A 509 53.66 -34.03 10.40
C ALA A 509 53.56 -34.14 11.92
N SER A 510 52.71 -33.33 12.56
CA SER A 510 52.62 -33.21 14.01
C SER A 510 51.15 -33.22 14.51
N PRO A 511 50.47 -34.38 14.54
CA PRO A 511 49.09 -34.51 15.04
C PRO A 511 48.87 -33.94 16.45
N GLU A 512 49.78 -34.23 17.37
CA GLU A 512 49.72 -33.73 18.75
C GLU A 512 49.79 -32.20 18.80
N ARG A 513 50.69 -31.60 18.02
CA ARG A 513 50.82 -30.14 17.92
C ARG A 513 49.57 -29.50 17.34
N THR A 514 48.95 -30.15 16.36
CA THR A 514 47.69 -29.69 15.75
C THR A 514 46.57 -29.66 16.80
N VAL A 515 46.37 -30.75 17.54
CA VAL A 515 45.32 -30.79 18.58
C VAL A 515 45.64 -29.86 19.76
N ALA A 516 46.93 -29.68 20.09
CA ALA A 516 47.36 -28.76 21.15
C ALA A 516 46.95 -27.29 20.89
N GLN A 517 46.70 -26.90 19.64
CA GLN A 517 46.13 -25.58 19.31
C GLN A 517 44.76 -25.36 19.98
N CYS A 518 44.04 -26.43 20.31
CA CYS A 518 42.73 -26.40 20.95
C CYS A 518 42.78 -26.74 22.45
N ALA A 519 43.96 -26.85 23.08
CA ALA A 519 44.09 -27.33 24.47
C ALA A 519 43.32 -26.52 25.53
N ALA A 520 42.95 -25.26 25.24
CA ALA A 520 42.23 -24.39 26.16
C ALA A 520 40.69 -24.44 26.02
N VAL A 521 40.13 -25.38 25.24
CA VAL A 521 38.67 -25.57 25.14
C VAL A 521 38.16 -26.50 26.25
N PRO A 522 36.92 -26.33 26.73
CA PRO A 522 36.32 -27.24 27.71
C PRO A 522 36.25 -28.69 27.21
N PRO A 523 36.34 -29.70 28.10
CA PRO A 523 36.10 -31.10 27.75
C PRO A 523 34.74 -31.29 27.07
N GLY A 524 34.71 -32.12 26.01
CA GLY A 524 33.51 -32.36 25.20
C GLY A 524 33.26 -31.33 24.10
N THR A 525 34.10 -30.30 23.96
CA THR A 525 34.06 -29.41 22.78
C THR A 525 34.50 -30.18 21.53
N LEU A 526 33.76 -30.02 20.43
CA LEU A 526 34.15 -30.55 19.12
C LEU A 526 35.47 -29.91 18.66
N VAL A 527 36.50 -30.73 18.48
CA VAL A 527 37.79 -30.33 17.90
C VAL A 527 37.94 -31.00 16.53
N LEU A 528 37.92 -30.18 15.48
CA LEU A 528 38.09 -30.62 14.09
C LEU A 528 39.53 -30.35 13.65
N ALA A 529 40.31 -31.37 13.31
CA ALA A 529 41.63 -31.14 12.70
C ALA A 529 41.45 -30.91 11.19
N LEU A 530 41.59 -29.66 10.74
CA LEU A 530 41.53 -29.31 9.31
C LEU A 530 42.95 -29.11 8.76
N PRO A 531 43.30 -29.74 7.62
CA PRO A 531 44.60 -29.52 7.00
C PRO A 531 44.72 -28.09 6.47
N ALA A 532 45.95 -27.66 6.18
CA ALA A 532 46.16 -26.46 5.37
C ALA A 532 45.51 -26.64 3.98
N ALA A 533 44.90 -25.56 3.46
CA ALA A 533 44.31 -25.53 2.12
C ALA A 533 45.30 -26.03 1.05
N GLY A 534 44.80 -26.78 0.05
CA GLY A 534 45.62 -27.35 -1.02
C GLY A 534 46.56 -28.51 -0.65
N LYS A 535 46.47 -29.08 0.57
CA LYS A 535 47.27 -30.27 0.96
C LYS A 535 46.36 -31.49 1.19
N PRO A 536 46.23 -32.43 0.23
CA PRO A 536 45.47 -33.65 0.43
C PRO A 536 46.14 -34.53 1.49
N GLN A 537 45.34 -35.13 2.37
CA GLN A 537 45.85 -35.92 3.49
C GLN A 537 45.07 -37.24 3.61
N SER A 538 45.70 -38.34 3.24
CA SER A 538 45.11 -39.69 3.32
C SER A 538 45.70 -40.57 4.44
N ALA A 539 46.71 -40.12 5.20
CA ALA A 539 47.59 -41.06 5.91
C ALA A 539 47.56 -41.06 7.46
N LYS A 540 46.85 -40.16 8.17
CA LYS A 540 47.03 -40.01 9.65
C LYS A 540 45.78 -39.80 10.50
N LEU A 541 44.62 -40.29 10.04
CA LEU A 541 43.35 -40.13 10.76
C LEU A 541 43.36 -40.80 12.16
N ALA A 542 43.97 -41.99 12.27
CA ALA A 542 44.09 -42.70 13.54
C ALA A 542 44.97 -41.96 14.56
N GLU A 543 46.08 -41.35 14.10
CA GLU A 543 46.99 -40.56 14.95
C GLU A 543 46.32 -39.29 15.47
N LEU A 544 45.58 -38.57 14.62
CA LEU A 544 44.86 -37.36 15.04
C LEU A 544 43.72 -37.69 16.03
N ARG A 545 43.08 -38.87 15.90
CA ARG A 545 42.08 -39.35 16.88
C ARG A 545 42.71 -39.68 18.21
N ALA A 546 43.86 -40.37 18.21
CA ALA A 546 44.62 -40.66 19.41
C ALA A 546 45.11 -39.37 20.11
N ALA A 547 45.42 -38.32 19.34
CA ALA A 547 45.79 -37.02 19.85
C ALA A 547 44.61 -36.20 20.43
N GLY A 548 43.36 -36.65 20.28
CA GLY A 548 42.18 -36.04 20.90
C GLY A 548 41.29 -35.20 19.98
N ALA A 549 41.49 -35.20 18.66
CA ALA A 549 40.54 -34.59 17.74
C ALA A 549 39.27 -35.45 17.59
N SER A 550 38.11 -34.78 17.60
CA SER A 550 36.79 -35.42 17.51
C SER A 550 36.43 -35.80 16.07
N ALA A 551 36.94 -35.05 15.09
CA ALA A 551 36.75 -35.27 13.67
C ALA A 551 37.94 -34.74 12.84
N PHE A 552 37.97 -35.06 11.54
CA PHE A 552 39.06 -34.67 10.63
C PHE A 552 38.54 -34.09 9.33
N GLY A 553 39.29 -33.14 8.79
CA GLY A 553 39.12 -32.57 7.46
C GLY A 553 39.93 -33.31 6.40
N ALA A 554 39.37 -33.47 5.21
CA ALA A 554 40.15 -33.76 4.00
C ALA A 554 39.86 -32.69 2.96
N THR A 555 40.88 -32.24 2.24
CA THR A 555 40.71 -31.31 1.11
C THR A 555 40.89 -32.07 -0.19
N ILE A 556 39.93 -31.92 -1.11
CA ILE A 556 40.04 -32.38 -2.50
C ILE A 556 39.97 -31.18 -3.44
N SER A 557 40.79 -31.22 -4.49
CA SER A 557 40.96 -30.19 -5.51
C SER A 557 40.57 -30.69 -6.88
#